data_AF-A0A6J4PXM6-F1
#
_entry.id   AF-A0A6J4PXM6-F1
#
_cell.length_a   1.000
_cell.length_b   1.000
_cell.length_c   1.000
_cell.angle_alpha   90.00
_cell.angle_beta   90.00
_cell.angle_gamma   90.00
#
_symmetry.space_group_name_H-M   'P 1'
#
loop_
_entity.id
_entity.type
_entity.pdbx_description
1 polymer ?
#
loop_
_entity_poly.entity_id
_entity_poly.type
_entity_poly.pdbx_seq_one_letter_code
_entity_poly.pdbx_strand_id
1 'polypeptide(L)' 'MRIPKDVLEELEAVRRYCHTDALDIPTLRYTASEMGKPALVVWVDKHAREYGRGLLDGFEAEG' A
#
# COMPACT_ATOMS: atom_id res chain seq x y z
N MET A 1 -10.31 -0.36 -5.82
CA MET A 1 -9.66 -1.68 -5.58
C MET A 1 -9.92 -2.07 -4.13
N ARG A 2 -10.62 -3.19 -3.89
CA ARG A 2 -10.82 -3.67 -2.52
C ARG A 2 -9.60 -4.43 -2.04
N ILE A 3 -9.11 -4.10 -0.86
CA ILE A 3 -7.94 -4.71 -0.22
C ILE A 3 -8.23 -4.98 1.26
N PRO A 4 -7.50 -5.90 1.90
CA PRO A 4 -7.64 -6.12 3.34
C PRO A 4 -7.49 -4.80 4.12
N LYS A 5 -8.30 -4.66 5.18
CA LYS A 5 -8.37 -3.42 5.96
C LYS A 5 -7.03 -3.01 6.57
N ASP A 6 -6.27 -3.98 7.08
CA ASP A 6 -4.93 -3.76 7.63
C ASP A 6 -3.95 -3.24 6.56
N VAL A 7 -3.98 -3.81 5.35
CA VAL A 7 -3.18 -3.33 4.22
C VAL A 7 -3.54 -1.89 3.87
N LEU A 8 -4.84 -1.52 3.89
CA LEU A 8 -5.26 -0.15 3.61
C LEU A 8 -4.78 0.84 4.69
N GLU A 9 -4.95 0.49 5.97
CA GLU A 9 -4.49 1.33 7.09
C GLU A 9 -2.98 1.57 7.05
N GLU A 10 -2.21 0.52 6.74
CA GLU A 10 -0.76 0.61 6.56
C GLU A 10 -0.38 1.46 5.34
N LEU A 11 -1.08 1.31 4.21
CA LEU A 11 -0.87 2.11 2.99
C LEU A 11 -1.12 3.59 3.26
N GLU A 12 -2.21 3.93 3.93
CA GLU A 12 -2.51 5.32 4.30
C GLU A 12 -1.47 5.89 5.25
N ALA A 13 -0.96 5.10 6.19
CA ALA A 13 0.12 5.53 7.07
C ALA A 13 1.40 5.88 6.29
N VAL A 14 1.79 5.04 5.33
CA VAL A 14 2.95 5.30 4.47
C VAL A 14 2.73 6.53 3.59
N ARG A 15 1.56 6.69 2.97
CA ARG A 15 1.21 7.88 2.18
C ARG A 15 1.30 9.17 2.98
N ARG A 16 0.76 9.16 4.22
CA ARG A 16 0.85 10.30 5.15
C ARG A 16 2.31 10.64 5.48
N TYR A 17 3.15 9.63 5.72
CA TYR A 17 4.58 9.83 6.01
C TYR A 17 5.35 10.38 4.81
N CYS A 18 5.09 9.89 3.60
CA CYS A 18 5.76 10.32 2.38
C CYS A 18 5.17 11.60 1.76
N HIS A 19 4.04 12.08 2.26
CA HIS A 19 3.27 13.20 1.68
C HIS A 19 2.93 13.00 0.19
N THR A 20 2.62 11.76 -0.20
CA THR A 20 2.19 11.42 -1.57
C THR A 20 1.22 10.24 -1.55
N ASP A 21 0.24 10.26 -2.45
CA ASP A 21 -0.70 9.16 -2.65
C ASP A 21 -0.19 8.09 -3.64
N ALA A 22 0.88 8.39 -4.38
CA ALA A 22 1.46 7.51 -5.37
C ALA A 22 2.94 7.25 -5.06
N LEU A 23 3.27 5.97 -4.87
CA LEU A 23 4.62 5.47 -4.68
C LEU A 23 4.83 4.33 -5.68
N ASP A 24 6.04 4.22 -6.23
CA ASP A 24 6.42 2.99 -6.91
C ASP A 24 6.61 1.85 -5.89
N ILE A 25 6.52 0.60 -6.36
CA ILE A 25 6.61 -0.58 -5.49
C ILE A 25 7.94 -0.64 -4.71
N PRO A 26 9.12 -0.38 -5.32
CA PRO A 26 10.37 -0.36 -4.58
C PRO A 26 10.35 0.62 -3.40
N THR A 27 9.89 1.85 -3.61
CA THR A 27 9.84 2.89 -2.57
C THR A 27 8.79 2.54 -1.52
N LEU A 28 7.59 2.11 -1.93
CA LEU A 28 6.54 1.67 -1.02
C LEU A 28 7.05 0.56 -0.09
N ARG A 29 7.70 -0.46 -0.66
CA ARG A 29 8.19 -1.61 0.09
C ARG A 29 9.29 -1.22 1.07
N TYR A 30 10.24 -0.39 0.63
CA TYR A 30 11.31 0.11 1.50
C TYR A 30 10.72 0.90 2.67
N THR A 31 9.88 1.90 2.41
CA THR A 31 9.30 2.74 3.45
C THR A 31 8.39 1.96 4.39
N ALA A 32 7.54 1.07 3.86
CA ALA A 32 6.68 0.20 4.67
C ALA A 32 7.51 -0.70 5.61
N SER A 33 8.65 -1.21 5.15
CA SER A 33 9.56 -2.01 5.97
C SER A 33 10.16 -1.20 7.11
N GLU A 34 10.68 0.01 6.80
CA GLU A 34 11.24 0.93 7.81
C GLU A 34 10.19 1.37 8.84
N MET A 35 8.94 1.50 8.43
CA MET A 35 7.81 1.90 9.30
C MET A 35 7.16 0.72 10.05
N GLY A 36 7.66 -0.50 9.90
CA GLY A 36 7.09 -1.68 10.54
C GLY A 36 5.66 -1.97 10.07
N LYS A 37 5.44 -1.95 8.75
CA LYS A 37 4.16 -2.19 8.07
C LYS A 37 4.20 -3.50 7.26
N PRO A 38 4.21 -4.65 7.93
CA PRO A 38 4.46 -5.93 7.28
C PRO A 38 3.29 -6.41 6.40
N ALA A 39 2.05 -6.04 6.70
CA ALA A 39 0.89 -6.48 5.91
C ALA A 39 0.96 -5.89 4.50
N LEU A 40 1.29 -4.61 4.39
CA LEU A 40 1.48 -3.90 3.13
C LEU A 40 2.66 -4.45 2.32
N VAL A 41 3.80 -4.74 2.97
CA VAL A 41 4.96 -5.34 2.32
C VAL A 41 4.59 -6.70 1.70
N VAL A 42 3.99 -7.58 2.49
CA VAL A 42 3.60 -8.93 2.03
C VAL A 42 2.56 -8.84 0.92
N TRP A 43 1.62 -7.89 1.03
CA TRP A 43 0.57 -7.72 0.04
C TRP A 43 1.12 -7.19 -1.29
N VAL A 44 1.95 -6.15 -1.29
CA VAL A 44 2.46 -5.56 -2.54
C VAL A 44 3.38 -6.51 -3.31
N ASP A 45 4.15 -7.36 -2.61
CA ASP A 45 4.99 -8.38 -3.25
C ASP A 45 4.17 -9.44 -3.99
N LYS A 46 2.93 -9.71 -3.55
CA LYS A 46 2.02 -10.69 -4.17
C LYS A 46 1.05 -10.08 -5.19
N HIS A 47 0.75 -8.79 -5.02
CA HIS A 47 -0.35 -8.09 -5.71
C HIS A 47 0.13 -6.81 -6.41
N ALA A 48 1.34 -6.86 -7.00
CA ALA A 48 1.95 -5.72 -7.68
C ALA A 48 1.05 -5.10 -8.78
N ARG A 49 0.30 -5.94 -9.50
CA ARG A 49 -0.61 -5.47 -10.56
C ARG A 49 -1.84 -4.77 -9.98
N GLU A 50 -2.39 -5.31 -8.91
CA GLU A 50 -3.54 -4.78 -8.19
C GLU A 50 -3.17 -3.47 -7.48
N TYR A 51 -1.96 -3.37 -6.95
CA TYR A 51 -1.43 -2.10 -6.44
C TYR A 51 -1.40 -1.03 -7.52
N GLY A 52 -0.80 -1.34 -8.68
CA GLY A 52 -0.78 -0.42 -9.82
C GLY A 52 -2.18 -0.02 -10.28
N ARG A 53 -3.15 -0.94 -10.25
CA ARG A 53 -4.55 -0.62 -10.55
C ARG A 53 -5.20 0.27 -9.49
N GLY A 54 -4.94 0.02 -8.22
CA GLY A 54 -5.46 0.82 -7.11
C GLY A 54 -4.88 2.24 -7.04
N LEU A 55 -3.67 2.46 -7.58
CA LEU A 55 -3.15 3.82 -7.78
C LEU A 55 -4.00 4.64 -8.76
N LEU A 56 -4.68 4.00 -9.71
CA LEU A 56 -5.54 4.65 -10.71
C LEU A 56 -7.00 4.73 -10.24
N ASP A 57 -7.51 3.63 -9.69
CA ASP A 57 -8.93 3.45 -9.38
C ASP A 57 -9.28 3.74 -7.91
N GLY A 58 -8.29 4.01 -7.06
CA GLY A 58 -8.44 4.14 -5.61
C GLY A 58 -8.45 2.81 -4.86
N PHE A 59 -8.29 2.88 -3.54
CA PHE A 59 -8.31 1.73 -2.62
C PHE A 59 -9.48 1.85 -1.65
N GLU A 60 -10.10 0.71 -1.34
CA GLU A 60 -11.18 0.58 -0.36
C GLU A 60 -10.91 -0.66 0.50
N ALA A 61 -11.35 -0.65 1.76
CA ALA A 61 -11.26 -1.83 2.60
C ALA A 61 -12.24 -2.92 2.13
N GLU A 62 -11.83 -4.17 2.25
CA GLU A 62 -12.75 -5.30 2.24
C GLU A 62 -13.74 -5.17 3.40
N GLY A 63 -15.01 -5.46 3.12
CA GLY A 63 -16.11 -5.37 4.08
C GLY A 63 -16.23 -6.59 4.97
#